data_AF-A0A7S4L5V0-F1
#
_entry.id   AF-A0A7S4L5V0-F1
#
_cell.length_a   1.000
_cell.length_b   1.000
_cell.length_c   1.000
_cell.angle_alpha   90.00
_cell.angle_beta   90.00
_cell.angle_gamma   90.00
#
_symmetry.space_group_name_H-M   'P 1'
#
loop_
_entity.id
_entity.type
_entity.pdbx_description
1 polymer ?
#
loop_
_entity_poly.entity_id
_entity_poly.type
_entity_poly.pdbx_seq_one_letter_code
_entity_poly.pdbx_strand_id
1 'polypeptide(L)'
;MKSEETRLKHEQSSTNERIKENTDKIKLNKQLPYLVGNIVEILELQEKDEVEDDGANVDLDSHRKGKCVVIKTSTRQTIFLPVVGLVDPEKLQPGDLVGVNKDSYLILDTLPAEYDSRVKAMEVDEKPTEEYSDIGGLDKQIQELVEALVLPLTHKERFEAIGIRPPKGVLLYGPPGTGKTLMARACAAQTNACFLKLAGPQLVQMFIGDGAKLVRDAFALAKEKSGPGSNNSGAIIFIDELDAVGTKRFDSDISGDREVQRTMLELLNQLDGFSSEDRIKVVAATNRIDILDPALLRSGRLDRKIEFPHPTEEARARILQIHSRKMNVSDDVNYEELARCTDDFNGAQLKAVAVEAGMLALRRGGTELRHEDYVEGIAVVQAKKKTSLNYYA
;
A
#
# COMPACT_ATOMS: atom_id res chain seq x y z
N MET A 1 34.83 36.35 40.61
CA MET A 1 33.48 36.84 40.21
C MET A 1 33.53 37.69 38.93
N LYS A 2 33.68 39.04 38.94
CA LYS A 2 33.64 39.83 37.68
C LYS A 2 34.74 39.49 36.65
N SER A 3 35.98 39.22 37.07
CA SER A 3 37.05 38.88 36.11
C SER A 3 36.89 37.47 35.53
N GLU A 4 36.40 36.51 36.32
CA GLU A 4 36.08 35.16 35.85
C GLU A 4 34.89 35.17 34.90
N GLU A 5 33.88 36.00 35.16
CA GLU A 5 32.72 36.17 34.27
C GLU A 5 33.16 36.70 32.90
N THR A 6 34.09 37.67 32.86
CA THR A 6 34.65 38.18 31.61
C THR A 6 35.51 37.14 30.90
N ARG A 7 36.29 36.33 31.63
CA ARG A 7 37.10 35.25 31.05
C ARG A 7 36.23 34.16 30.42
N LEU A 8 35.19 33.71 31.14
CA LEU A 8 34.23 32.72 30.64
C LEU A 8 33.47 33.23 29.41
N LYS A 9 33.08 34.51 29.39
CA LYS A 9 32.46 35.13 28.21
C LYS A 9 33.40 35.15 27.00
N HIS A 10 34.69 35.42 27.22
CA HIS A 10 35.67 35.41 26.13
C HIS A 10 35.95 33.98 25.62
N GLU A 11 36.09 32.99 26.51
CA GLU A 11 36.22 31.57 26.15
C GLU A 11 34.98 31.09 25.36
N GLN A 12 33.78 31.44 25.82
CA GLN A 12 32.53 31.13 25.14
C GLN A 12 32.44 31.77 23.75
N SER A 13 32.84 33.05 23.62
CA SER A 13 32.88 33.75 22.32
C SER A 13 33.85 33.08 21.36
N SER A 14 35.06 32.76 21.82
CA SER A 14 36.09 32.10 21.00
C SER A 14 35.66 30.71 20.53
N THR A 15 34.95 29.97 21.38
CA THR A 15 34.46 28.63 21.06
C THR A 15 33.30 28.71 20.07
N ASN A 16 32.40 29.70 20.23
CA ASN A 16 31.32 29.95 19.27
C ASN A 16 31.84 30.35 17.89
N GLU A 17 32.90 31.17 17.81
CA GLU A 17 33.55 31.53 16.54
C GLU A 17 34.15 30.29 15.86
N ARG A 18 34.87 29.45 16.60
CA ARG A 18 35.42 28.19 16.07
C ARG A 18 34.33 27.21 15.61
N ILE A 19 33.23 27.11 16.38
CA ILE A 19 32.07 26.30 15.98
C ILE A 19 31.50 26.84 14.68
N LYS A 20 31.32 28.16 14.56
CA LYS A 20 30.78 28.79 13.35
C LYS A 20 31.67 28.50 12.13
N GLU A 21 32.97 28.74 12.24
CA GLU A 21 33.94 28.43 11.17
C GLU A 21 33.90 26.95 10.76
N ASN A 22 33.86 26.03 11.72
CA ASN A 22 33.78 24.60 11.43
C ASN A 22 32.45 24.22 10.78
N THR A 23 31.33 24.79 11.23
CA THR A 23 30.02 24.54 10.61
C THR A 23 29.94 25.04 9.18
N ASP A 24 30.58 26.17 8.86
CA ASP A 24 30.62 26.71 7.50
C ASP A 24 31.48 25.82 6.58
N LYS A 25 32.61 25.28 7.09
CA LYS A 25 33.40 24.26 6.37
C LYS A 25 32.61 22.99 6.12
N ILE A 26 31.86 22.49 7.11
CA ILE A 26 31.00 21.30 6.95
C ILE A 26 29.91 21.56 5.91
N LYS A 27 29.26 22.73 5.93
CA LYS A 27 28.24 23.10 4.94
C LYS A 27 28.80 23.13 3.52
N LEU A 28 30.02 23.63 3.34
CA LEU A 28 30.68 23.65 2.04
C LEU A 28 30.90 22.22 1.50
N ASN A 29 31.29 21.29 2.38
CA ASN A 29 31.44 19.87 2.04
C ASN A 29 30.10 19.12 1.89
N LYS A 30 29.02 19.62 2.49
CA LYS A 30 27.66 19.09 2.32
C LYS A 30 26.95 19.62 1.06
N GLN A 31 27.60 20.46 0.24
CA GLN A 31 26.97 20.93 -0.99
C GLN A 31 26.73 19.79 -1.97
N LEU A 32 25.57 19.82 -2.61
CA LEU A 32 25.25 18.93 -3.73
C LEU A 32 26.25 19.18 -4.87
N PRO A 33 26.68 18.14 -5.59
CA PRO A 33 26.16 16.77 -5.60
C PRO A 33 26.95 15.76 -4.75
N TYR A 34 26.27 14.99 -3.90
CA TYR A 34 26.83 13.79 -3.26
C TYR A 34 26.52 12.51 -4.06
N LEU A 35 27.33 11.48 -3.88
CA LEU A 35 27.09 10.12 -4.37
C LEU A 35 26.16 9.39 -3.40
N VAL A 36 25.34 8.46 -3.88
CA VAL A 36 24.51 7.62 -3.02
C VAL A 36 25.20 6.28 -2.80
N GLY A 37 25.14 5.75 -1.59
CA GLY A 37 25.63 4.42 -1.24
C GLY A 37 24.72 3.72 -0.26
N ASN A 38 24.81 2.39 -0.22
CA ASN A 38 24.13 1.56 0.76
C ASN A 38 25.15 0.98 1.74
N ILE A 39 24.78 0.95 3.02
CA ILE A 39 25.58 0.29 4.05
C ILE A 39 25.41 -1.22 3.88
N VAL A 40 26.51 -1.93 3.68
CA VAL A 40 26.48 -3.39 3.56
C VAL A 40 26.61 -4.02 4.93
N GLU A 41 27.60 -3.59 5.70
CA GLU A 41 27.93 -4.17 7.00
C GLU A 41 28.64 -3.13 7.87
N ILE A 42 28.45 -3.25 9.18
CA ILE A 42 29.13 -2.46 10.20
C ILE A 42 30.01 -3.43 10.97
N LEU A 43 31.31 -3.16 10.96
CA LEU A 43 32.33 -4.01 11.57
C LEU A 43 32.86 -3.33 12.83
N GLU A 44 32.95 -4.09 13.91
CA GLU A 44 33.66 -3.65 15.11
C GLU A 44 35.09 -4.21 15.06
N LEU A 45 36.08 -3.33 14.88
CA LEU A 45 37.47 -3.72 15.02
C LEU A 45 37.77 -3.95 16.50
N GLN A 46 37.97 -5.21 16.87
CA GLN A 46 38.60 -5.59 18.14
C GLN A 46 40.12 -5.58 17.95
N GLU A 47 40.86 -5.20 19.01
CA GLU A 47 42.32 -5.31 19.02
C GLU A 47 42.71 -6.76 18.71
N LYS A 48 43.38 -6.98 17.57
CA LYS A 48 44.31 -8.10 17.46
C LYS A 48 45.70 -7.56 17.78
N ASP A 49 46.30 -8.17 18.78
CA ASP A 49 47.70 -8.05 19.14
C ASP A 49 48.57 -8.43 17.93
N GLU A 50 48.90 -7.46 17.09
CA GLU A 50 50.06 -7.53 16.19
C GLU A 50 50.49 -6.08 15.93
N VAL A 51 51.24 -5.56 16.90
CA VAL A 51 52.14 -4.44 16.68
C VAL A 51 53.22 -4.96 15.74
N GLU A 52 52.96 -4.97 14.43
CA GLU A 52 54.06 -4.82 13.48
C GLU A 52 54.56 -3.39 13.67
N ASP A 53 55.64 -3.29 14.46
CA ASP A 53 56.40 -2.09 14.75
C ASP A 53 57.09 -1.63 13.46
N ASP A 54 56.29 -1.16 12.50
CA ASP A 54 56.78 -0.55 11.29
C ASP A 54 57.13 0.90 11.63
N GLY A 55 58.43 1.21 11.65
CA GLY A 55 59.02 2.48 12.10
C GLY A 55 58.68 3.73 11.26
N ALA A 56 57.54 3.73 10.58
CA ALA A 56 56.94 4.90 9.96
C ALA A 56 55.77 5.35 10.84
N ASN A 57 55.67 6.64 11.16
CA ASN A 57 54.51 7.20 11.90
C ASN A 57 53.20 6.79 11.21
N VAL A 58 52.54 5.77 11.73
CA VAL A 58 51.21 5.37 11.28
C VAL A 58 50.20 6.27 12.02
N ASP A 59 49.31 6.92 11.27
CA ASP A 59 48.33 7.88 11.79
C ASP A 59 47.53 7.30 12.96
N LEU A 60 47.22 8.13 13.96
CA LEU A 60 46.43 7.75 15.15
C LEU A 60 45.02 7.22 14.80
N ASP A 61 44.52 7.51 13.60
CA ASP A 61 43.23 6.98 13.10
C ASP A 61 43.28 5.49 12.76
N SER A 62 44.47 4.93 12.52
CA SER A 62 44.70 3.48 12.30
C SER A 62 44.53 2.64 13.58
N HIS A 63 44.65 3.29 14.74
CA HIS A 63 44.57 2.65 16.05
C HIS A 63 43.23 2.90 16.77
N ARG A 64 42.25 3.53 16.11
CA ARG A 64 40.98 3.82 16.78
C ARG A 64 40.13 2.57 16.94
N LYS A 65 39.87 2.19 18.20
CA LYS A 65 38.70 1.41 18.59
C LYS A 65 37.47 2.13 18.06
N GLY A 66 36.81 1.55 17.05
CA GLY A 66 35.72 2.22 16.37
C GLY A 66 34.92 1.26 15.49
N LYS A 67 33.66 1.62 15.28
CA LYS A 67 32.80 0.98 14.28
C LYS A 67 33.25 1.43 12.91
N CYS A 68 33.70 0.49 12.09
CA CYS A 68 33.98 0.69 10.68
C CYS A 68 32.76 0.33 9.86
N VAL A 69 32.63 0.92 8.68
CA VAL A 69 31.46 0.71 7.82
C VAL A 69 31.92 0.31 6.43
N VAL A 70 31.31 -0.75 5.90
CA VAL A 70 31.47 -1.14 4.50
C VAL A 70 30.31 -0.54 3.73
N ILE A 71 30.61 0.34 2.79
CA ILE A 71 29.61 0.94 1.91
C ILE A 71 29.72 0.36 0.50
N LYS A 72 28.58 0.24 -0.17
CA LYS A 72 28.49 -0.06 -1.60
C LYS A 72 27.87 1.13 -2.32
N THR A 73 28.65 1.79 -3.16
CA THR A 73 28.20 2.96 -3.90
C THR A 73 27.28 2.57 -5.06
N SER A 74 26.50 3.54 -5.58
CA SER A 74 25.70 3.35 -6.80
C SER A 74 26.56 2.98 -8.03
N THR A 75 27.86 3.31 -8.01
CA THR A 75 28.83 2.89 -9.05
C THR A 75 29.29 1.43 -8.90
N ARG A 76 28.66 0.66 -7.99
CA ARG A 76 28.96 -0.75 -7.69
C ARG A 76 30.35 -0.98 -7.09
N GLN A 77 30.96 0.04 -6.51
CA GLN A 77 32.22 -0.09 -5.77
C GLN A 77 31.91 -0.38 -4.31
N THR A 78 32.64 -1.34 -3.72
CA THR A 78 32.59 -1.61 -2.29
C THR A 78 33.80 -0.96 -1.65
N ILE A 79 33.58 -0.09 -0.68
CA ILE A 79 34.61 0.70 -0.03
C ILE A 79 34.52 0.47 1.47
N PHE A 80 35.67 0.17 2.08
CA PHE A 80 35.81 0.06 3.52
C PHE A 80 36.18 1.43 4.09
N LEU A 81 35.36 1.94 5.01
CA LEU A 81 35.57 3.20 5.70
C LEU A 81 35.97 2.91 7.16
N PRO A 82 37.24 3.15 7.54
CA PRO A 82 37.64 3.07 8.94
C PRO A 82 37.00 4.19 9.77
N VAL A 83 36.71 5.34 9.15
CA VAL A 83 36.02 6.48 9.77
C VAL A 83 34.68 6.70 9.08
N VAL A 84 33.59 6.62 9.85
CA VAL A 84 32.20 6.70 9.36
C VAL A 84 31.90 8.06 8.71
N GLY A 85 32.35 9.16 9.31
CA GLY A 85 32.16 10.51 8.77
C GLY A 85 31.37 11.41 9.74
N LEU A 86 30.34 12.08 9.21
CA LEU A 86 29.52 13.07 9.95
C LEU A 86 28.32 12.47 10.68
N VAL A 87 28.00 11.21 10.43
CA VAL A 87 26.84 10.52 11.03
C VAL A 87 27.29 9.59 12.15
N ASP A 88 26.49 9.55 13.23
CA ASP A 88 26.72 8.66 14.36
C ASP A 88 26.63 7.17 13.93
N PRO A 89 27.66 6.35 14.21
CA PRO A 89 27.67 4.93 13.83
C PRO A 89 26.53 4.10 14.47
N GLU A 90 25.94 4.58 15.57
CA GLU A 90 24.86 3.88 16.27
C GLU A 90 23.50 4.02 15.57
N LYS A 91 23.32 5.06 14.76
CA LYS A 91 22.08 5.29 14.00
C LYS A 91 22.05 4.51 12.69
N LEU A 92 23.20 4.01 12.25
CA LEU A 92 23.34 3.31 10.99
C LEU A 92 23.00 1.84 11.17
N GLN A 93 22.22 1.32 10.22
CA GLN A 93 21.91 -0.10 10.12
C GLN A 93 22.33 -0.66 8.76
N PRO A 94 22.69 -1.95 8.68
CA PRO A 94 22.89 -2.62 7.41
C PRO A 94 21.67 -2.47 6.51
N GLY A 95 21.87 -1.98 5.28
CA GLY A 95 20.82 -1.69 4.31
C GLY A 95 20.41 -0.23 4.22
N ASP A 96 20.86 0.64 5.13
CA ASP A 96 20.53 2.07 5.08
C ASP A 96 21.16 2.76 3.87
N LEU A 97 20.40 3.71 3.32
CA LEU A 97 20.80 4.56 2.20
C LEU A 97 21.49 5.80 2.75
N VAL A 98 22.70 6.10 2.27
CA VAL A 98 23.52 7.19 2.78
C VAL A 98 24.04 8.07 1.65
N GLY A 99 24.14 9.37 1.94
CA GLY A 99 24.82 10.35 1.11
C GLY A 99 26.32 10.31 1.38
N VAL A 100 27.11 10.08 0.34
CA VAL A 100 28.55 9.86 0.39
C VAL A 100 29.25 10.93 -0.44
N ASN A 101 30.36 11.47 0.05
CA ASN A 101 31.16 12.41 -0.75
C ASN A 101 31.80 11.70 -1.96
N LYS A 102 31.82 12.34 -3.13
CA LYS A 102 32.35 11.76 -4.37
C LYS A 102 33.86 11.49 -4.32
N ASP A 103 34.60 12.36 -3.64
CA ASP A 103 36.07 12.30 -3.66
C ASP A 103 36.63 11.52 -2.47
N SER A 104 36.11 11.77 -1.27
CA SER A 104 36.60 11.16 -0.02
C SER A 104 35.81 9.94 0.45
N TYR A 105 34.68 9.64 -0.17
CA TYR A 105 33.78 8.54 0.21
C TYR A 105 33.27 8.57 1.66
N LEU A 106 33.43 9.69 2.38
CA LEU A 106 32.90 9.85 3.73
C LEU A 106 31.38 9.96 3.74
N ILE A 107 30.72 9.38 4.75
CA ILE A 107 29.27 9.49 4.93
C ILE A 107 28.95 10.91 5.44
N LEU A 108 28.15 11.63 4.66
CA LEU A 108 27.72 13.00 4.93
C LEU A 108 26.38 13.05 5.67
N ASP A 109 25.43 12.23 5.25
CA ASP A 109 24.07 12.20 5.77
C ASP A 109 23.38 10.87 5.54
N THR A 110 22.38 10.57 6.36
CA THR A 110 21.45 9.45 6.15
C THR A 110 20.31 9.89 5.26
N LEU A 111 20.05 9.14 4.20
CA LEU A 111 18.94 9.39 3.29
C LEU A 111 17.73 8.55 3.70
N PRO A 112 16.50 9.05 3.50
CA PRO A 112 15.31 8.25 3.73
C PRO A 112 15.31 7.01 2.81
N ALA A 113 14.68 5.94 3.28
CA ALA A 113 14.56 4.70 2.51
C ALA A 113 13.94 4.98 1.13
N GLU A 114 14.56 4.44 0.08
CA GLU A 114 14.06 4.57 -1.28
C GLU A 114 13.10 3.42 -1.60
N TYR A 115 11.81 3.75 -1.73
CA TYR A 115 10.82 2.85 -2.30
C TYR A 115 10.79 2.98 -3.82
N ASP A 116 10.49 1.87 -4.50
CA ASP A 116 10.26 1.86 -5.94
C ASP A 116 9.18 2.91 -6.31
N SER A 117 9.42 3.67 -7.39
CA SER A 117 8.50 4.71 -7.85
C SER A 117 7.11 4.15 -8.16
N ARG A 118 7.02 2.87 -8.55
CA ARG A 118 5.76 2.16 -8.76
C ARG A 118 4.95 2.03 -7.47
N VAL A 119 5.61 1.81 -6.33
CA VAL A 119 4.95 1.69 -5.02
C VAL A 119 4.45 3.04 -4.54
N LYS A 120 5.20 4.12 -4.78
CA LYS A 120 4.72 5.48 -4.50
C LYS A 120 3.47 5.84 -5.31
N ALA A 121 3.39 5.36 -6.56
CA ALA A 121 2.18 5.53 -7.39
C ALA A 121 0.98 4.66 -6.92
N MET A 122 1.20 3.67 -6.07
CA MET A 122 0.13 2.86 -5.46
C MET A 122 -0.47 3.54 -4.20
N GLU A 123 0.22 4.53 -3.64
CA GLU A 123 -0.34 5.37 -2.60
C GLU A 123 -1.47 6.22 -3.20
N VAL A 124 -2.66 6.10 -2.63
CA VAL A 124 -3.80 6.88 -3.08
C VAL A 124 -3.79 8.22 -2.33
N ASP A 125 -3.22 9.24 -2.99
CA ASP A 125 -3.14 10.60 -2.45
C ASP A 125 -4.52 11.28 -2.31
N GLU A 126 -5.48 10.93 -3.18
CA GLU A 126 -6.84 11.45 -3.14
C GLU A 126 -7.78 10.51 -2.40
N LYS A 127 -8.30 10.94 -1.24
CA LYS A 127 -9.32 10.20 -0.51
C LYS A 127 -10.51 9.91 -1.44
N PRO A 128 -10.90 8.63 -1.64
CA PRO A 128 -12.13 8.33 -2.36
C PRO A 128 -13.30 9.00 -1.66
N THR A 129 -14.22 9.58 -2.42
CA THR A 129 -15.40 10.31 -1.91
C THR A 129 -16.64 9.42 -1.76
N GLU A 130 -16.48 8.11 -1.98
CA GLU A 130 -17.57 7.14 -1.98
C GLU A 130 -18.00 6.84 -0.53
N GLU A 131 -19.29 7.00 -0.23
CA GLU A 131 -19.87 6.70 1.07
C GLU A 131 -20.63 5.37 1.08
N TYR A 132 -20.85 4.76 2.26
CA TYR A 132 -21.67 3.55 2.36
C TYR A 132 -23.12 3.77 1.92
N SER A 133 -23.63 5.01 1.91
CA SER A 133 -24.95 5.35 1.37
C SER A 133 -25.07 5.17 -0.14
N ASP A 134 -23.94 5.11 -0.85
CA ASP A 134 -23.88 4.87 -2.29
C ASP A 134 -23.83 3.36 -2.63
N ILE A 135 -23.83 2.49 -1.61
CA ILE A 135 -23.85 1.03 -1.76
C ILE A 135 -25.25 0.51 -1.42
N GLY A 136 -25.92 -0.11 -2.40
CA GLY A 136 -27.26 -0.65 -2.23
C GLY A 136 -27.26 -2.15 -1.93
N GLY A 137 -27.99 -2.58 -0.90
CA GLY A 137 -28.38 -3.98 -0.68
C GLY A 137 -27.30 -4.92 -0.18
N LEU A 138 -26.19 -4.38 0.35
CA LEU A 138 -25.06 -5.15 0.90
C LEU A 138 -24.86 -4.86 2.40
N ASP A 139 -25.93 -4.59 3.14
CA ASP A 139 -25.86 -4.13 4.54
C ASP A 139 -25.12 -5.12 5.45
N LYS A 140 -25.33 -6.43 5.25
CA LYS A 140 -24.63 -7.48 6.00
C LYS A 140 -23.12 -7.46 5.74
N GLN A 141 -22.72 -7.36 4.47
CA GLN A 141 -21.32 -7.32 4.06
C GLN A 141 -20.63 -6.04 4.55
N ILE A 142 -21.34 -4.90 4.52
CA ILE A 142 -20.83 -3.64 5.07
C ILE A 142 -20.56 -3.80 6.57
N GLN A 143 -21.50 -4.37 7.32
CA GLN A 143 -21.32 -4.61 8.75
C GLN A 143 -20.11 -5.52 9.02
N GLU A 144 -19.99 -6.65 8.33
CA GLU A 144 -18.86 -7.56 8.51
C GLU A 144 -17.51 -6.92 8.18
N LEU A 145 -17.46 -6.07 7.16
CA LEU A 145 -16.25 -5.35 6.77
C LEU A 145 -15.88 -4.27 7.79
N VAL A 146 -16.87 -3.51 8.27
CA VAL A 146 -16.68 -2.47 9.30
C VAL A 146 -16.19 -3.11 10.60
N GLU A 147 -16.75 -4.26 10.99
CA GLU A 147 -16.33 -4.99 12.17
C GLU A 147 -14.89 -5.52 12.05
N ALA A 148 -14.49 -5.97 10.86
CA ALA A 148 -13.16 -6.52 10.63
C ALA A 148 -12.06 -5.44 10.47
N LEU A 149 -12.37 -4.29 9.89
CA LEU A 149 -11.38 -3.25 9.55
C LEU A 149 -11.46 -2.01 10.44
N VAL A 150 -12.66 -1.45 10.63
CA VAL A 150 -12.86 -0.15 11.28
C VAL A 150 -12.81 -0.28 12.80
N LEU A 151 -13.47 -1.29 13.36
CA LEU A 151 -13.48 -1.51 14.81
C LEU A 151 -12.08 -1.69 15.41
N PRO A 152 -11.17 -2.51 14.82
CA PRO A 152 -9.81 -2.64 15.34
C PRO A 152 -8.96 -1.38 15.26
N LEU A 153 -9.27 -0.46 14.33
CA LEU A 153 -8.54 0.80 14.19
C LEU A 153 -9.03 1.85 15.18
N THR A 154 -10.35 1.88 15.42
CA THR A 154 -11.00 2.92 16.24
C THR A 154 -11.13 2.53 17.71
N HIS A 155 -11.40 1.27 18.02
CA HIS A 155 -11.76 0.80 19.37
C HIS A 155 -10.90 -0.39 19.82
N LYS A 156 -9.57 -0.21 19.85
CA LYS A 156 -8.61 -1.25 20.29
C LYS A 156 -8.90 -1.77 21.70
N GLU A 157 -9.28 -0.88 22.60
CA GLU A 157 -9.59 -1.19 24.01
C GLU A 157 -10.67 -2.28 24.16
N ARG A 158 -11.65 -2.33 23.23
CA ARG A 158 -12.70 -3.37 23.26
C ARG A 158 -12.14 -4.76 22.98
N PHE A 159 -11.15 -4.87 22.09
CA PHE A 159 -10.50 -6.15 21.79
C PHE A 159 -9.59 -6.59 22.94
N GLU A 160 -8.86 -5.64 23.55
CA GLU A 160 -8.01 -5.89 24.71
C GLU A 160 -8.82 -6.33 25.94
N ALA A 161 -9.96 -5.68 26.20
CA ALA A 161 -10.85 -6.03 27.31
C ALA A 161 -11.44 -7.45 27.19
N ILE A 162 -11.73 -7.90 25.97
CA ILE A 162 -12.23 -9.25 25.70
C ILE A 162 -11.08 -10.27 25.63
N GLY A 163 -9.85 -9.82 25.34
CA GLY A 163 -8.67 -10.69 25.20
C GLY A 163 -8.61 -11.43 23.87
N ILE A 164 -9.25 -10.91 22.82
CA ILE A 164 -9.25 -11.50 21.47
C ILE A 164 -8.36 -10.71 20.52
N ARG A 165 -7.69 -11.42 19.60
CA ARG A 165 -6.90 -10.79 18.54
C ARG A 165 -7.81 -10.36 17.40
N PRO A 166 -7.68 -9.13 16.88
CA PRO A 166 -8.46 -8.70 15.72
C PRO A 166 -8.04 -9.48 14.47
N PRO A 167 -8.95 -9.66 13.49
CA PRO A 167 -8.61 -10.31 12.23
C PRO A 167 -7.52 -9.51 11.49
N LYS A 168 -6.61 -10.21 10.82
CA LYS A 168 -5.51 -9.59 10.07
C LYS A 168 -5.93 -9.13 8.69
N GLY A 169 -6.71 -9.95 7.99
CA GLY A 169 -7.12 -9.70 6.62
C GLY A 169 -8.54 -10.15 6.31
N VAL A 170 -9.11 -9.51 5.30
CA VAL A 170 -10.45 -9.77 4.76
C VAL A 170 -10.34 -10.14 3.29
N LEU A 171 -11.01 -11.22 2.89
CA LEU A 171 -11.17 -11.63 1.50
C LEU A 171 -12.60 -11.36 1.04
N LEU A 172 -12.74 -10.51 0.02
CA LEU A 172 -13.98 -10.24 -0.69
C LEU A 172 -14.05 -11.15 -1.92
N TYR A 173 -15.06 -12.00 -2.01
CA TYR A 173 -15.24 -12.89 -3.17
C TYR A 173 -16.68 -12.90 -3.68
N GLY A 174 -16.85 -13.24 -4.96
CA GLY A 174 -18.17 -13.32 -5.59
C GLY A 174 -18.11 -13.03 -7.10
N PRO A 175 -19.24 -12.94 -7.79
CA PRO A 175 -19.30 -12.60 -9.21
C PRO A 175 -18.69 -11.20 -9.50
N PRO A 176 -18.23 -10.96 -10.73
CA PRO A 176 -17.80 -9.62 -11.14
C PRO A 176 -19.01 -8.67 -11.21
N GLY A 177 -18.77 -7.39 -10.87
CA GLY A 177 -19.80 -6.35 -10.95
C GLY A 177 -20.76 -6.28 -9.75
N THR A 178 -20.45 -6.94 -8.63
CA THR A 178 -21.19 -6.84 -7.35
C THR A 178 -20.67 -5.74 -6.42
N GLY A 179 -19.66 -4.95 -6.83
CA GLY A 179 -19.21 -3.78 -6.08
C GLY A 179 -18.09 -4.02 -5.06
N LYS A 180 -17.32 -5.12 -5.18
CA LYS A 180 -16.17 -5.41 -4.29
C LYS A 180 -15.14 -4.27 -4.20
N THR A 181 -14.69 -3.75 -5.35
CA THR A 181 -13.75 -2.61 -5.42
C THR A 181 -14.38 -1.33 -4.85
N LEU A 182 -15.68 -1.12 -5.03
CA LEU A 182 -16.40 0.04 -4.51
C LEU A 182 -16.50 -0.03 -2.98
N MET A 183 -16.79 -1.20 -2.41
CA MET A 183 -16.83 -1.38 -0.96
C MET A 183 -15.47 -1.11 -0.29
N ALA A 184 -14.38 -1.55 -0.91
CA ALA A 184 -13.04 -1.28 -0.41
C ALA A 184 -12.70 0.23 -0.41
N ARG A 185 -13.07 0.94 -1.47
CA ARG A 185 -12.90 2.40 -1.56
C ARG A 185 -13.75 3.15 -0.55
N ALA A 186 -15.02 2.77 -0.38
CA ALA A 186 -15.89 3.39 0.63
C ALA A 186 -15.36 3.18 2.06
N CYS A 187 -14.77 2.00 2.34
CA CYS A 187 -14.13 1.75 3.62
C CYS A 187 -12.88 2.60 3.84
N ALA A 188 -12.08 2.80 2.80
CA ALA A 188 -10.91 3.68 2.84
C ALA A 188 -11.31 5.15 3.09
N ALA A 189 -12.38 5.61 2.45
CA ALA A 189 -12.92 6.96 2.61
C ALA A 189 -13.26 7.29 4.08
N GLN A 190 -13.86 6.32 4.79
CA GLN A 190 -14.31 6.52 6.17
C GLN A 190 -13.23 6.40 7.23
N THR A 191 -12.16 5.63 6.97
CA THR A 191 -11.21 5.25 8.03
C THR A 191 -10.11 6.26 8.31
N ASN A 192 -9.98 7.33 7.52
CA ASN A 192 -8.83 8.27 7.56
C ASN A 192 -7.46 7.54 7.61
N ALA A 193 -7.42 6.31 7.10
CA ALA A 193 -6.23 5.49 7.03
C ALA A 193 -5.53 5.71 5.70
N CYS A 194 -4.21 5.48 5.66
CA CYS A 194 -3.49 5.44 4.40
C CYS A 194 -4.02 4.26 3.56
N PHE A 195 -4.47 4.53 2.34
CA PHE A 195 -4.98 3.50 1.45
C PHE A 195 -3.97 3.21 0.34
N LEU A 196 -3.42 1.99 0.36
CA LEU A 196 -2.51 1.51 -0.68
C LEU A 196 -3.30 0.60 -1.61
N LYS A 197 -3.44 1.01 -2.87
CA LYS A 197 -4.13 0.22 -3.90
C LYS A 197 -3.11 -0.56 -4.71
N LEU A 198 -3.22 -1.88 -4.65
CA LEU A 198 -2.37 -2.81 -5.35
C LEU A 198 -3.23 -3.68 -6.27
N ALA A 199 -2.93 -3.71 -7.56
CA ALA A 199 -3.63 -4.62 -8.48
C ALA A 199 -2.80 -5.90 -8.66
N GLY A 200 -3.42 -7.07 -8.57
CA GLY A 200 -2.76 -8.37 -8.75
C GLY A 200 -1.90 -8.44 -10.01
N PRO A 201 -2.38 -8.02 -11.19
CA PRO A 201 -1.56 -8.00 -12.41
C PRO A 201 -0.31 -7.13 -12.33
N GLN A 202 -0.28 -6.08 -11.49
CA GLN A 202 0.90 -5.22 -11.34
C GLN A 202 2.05 -5.93 -10.62
N LEU A 203 1.76 -6.99 -9.86
CA LEU A 203 2.78 -7.82 -9.21
C LEU A 203 3.51 -8.74 -10.19
N VAL A 204 2.91 -9.01 -11.36
CA VAL A 204 3.50 -9.88 -12.38
C VAL A 204 4.47 -9.07 -13.22
N GLN A 205 5.76 -9.33 -13.07
CA GLN A 205 6.84 -8.60 -13.75
C GLN A 205 7.66 -9.54 -14.64
N MET A 206 8.27 -8.97 -15.69
CA MET A 206 9.14 -9.72 -16.59
C MET A 206 10.47 -10.11 -15.94
N PHE A 207 10.96 -9.29 -15.00
CA PHE A 207 12.22 -9.52 -14.31
C PHE A 207 12.01 -10.34 -13.03
N ILE A 208 12.87 -11.34 -12.84
CA ILE A 208 12.79 -12.27 -11.71
C ILE A 208 13.08 -11.52 -10.40
N GLY A 209 12.16 -11.64 -9.45
CA GLY A 209 12.28 -11.04 -8.12
C GLY A 209 11.79 -9.60 -8.02
N ASP A 210 11.45 -8.95 -9.12
CA ASP A 210 10.88 -7.59 -9.10
C ASP A 210 9.50 -7.58 -8.44
N GLY A 211 8.66 -8.58 -8.72
CA GLY A 211 7.35 -8.71 -8.08
C GLY A 211 7.47 -8.88 -6.57
N ALA A 212 8.37 -9.76 -6.13
CA ALA A 212 8.65 -9.97 -4.71
C ALA A 212 9.25 -8.72 -4.02
N LYS A 213 10.10 -7.96 -4.71
CA LYS A 213 10.60 -6.67 -4.19
C LYS A 213 9.45 -5.67 -4.03
N LEU A 214 8.57 -5.57 -5.02
CA LEU A 214 7.45 -4.63 -5.01
C LEU A 214 6.48 -4.91 -3.85
N VAL A 215 6.21 -6.19 -3.56
CA VAL A 215 5.41 -6.59 -2.38
C VAL A 215 6.08 -6.13 -1.08
N ARG A 216 7.39 -6.40 -0.91
CA ARG A 216 8.12 -5.97 0.29
C ARG A 216 8.10 -4.46 0.48
N ASP A 217 8.35 -3.72 -0.59
CA ASP A 217 8.36 -2.26 -0.59
C ASP A 217 6.97 -1.69 -0.24
N ALA A 218 5.89 -2.30 -0.74
CA ALA A 218 4.52 -1.89 -0.41
C ALA A 218 4.17 -2.09 1.08
N PHE A 219 4.56 -3.23 1.66
CA PHE A 219 4.35 -3.48 3.09
C PHE A 219 5.24 -2.57 3.97
N ALA A 220 6.47 -2.31 3.54
CA ALA A 220 7.37 -1.39 4.24
C ALA A 220 6.83 0.05 4.23
N LEU A 221 6.32 0.53 3.10
CA LEU A 221 5.65 1.83 3.00
C LEU A 221 4.41 1.89 3.90
N ALA A 222 3.58 0.84 3.91
CA ALA A 222 2.42 0.77 4.80
C ALA A 222 2.81 0.80 6.28
N LYS A 223 3.95 0.19 6.65
CA LYS A 223 4.48 0.21 8.02
C LYS A 223 4.98 1.59 8.43
N GLU A 224 5.69 2.28 7.54
CA GLU A 224 6.13 3.66 7.77
C GLU A 224 4.91 4.59 7.98
N LYS A 225 3.90 4.49 7.11
CA LYS A 225 2.71 5.34 7.16
C LYS A 225 1.76 5.02 8.31
N SER A 226 1.84 3.82 8.89
CA SER A 226 1.04 3.40 10.05
C SER A 226 1.76 3.60 11.41
N GLY A 227 3.03 4.03 11.38
CA GLY A 227 3.84 4.26 12.57
C GLY A 227 3.36 5.43 13.46
N PRO A 228 3.80 5.48 14.73
CA PRO A 228 3.32 6.43 15.75
C PRO A 228 3.64 7.92 15.49
N GLY A 229 4.33 8.25 14.40
CA GLY A 229 4.62 9.63 13.97
C GLY A 229 3.83 10.11 12.76
N SER A 230 2.94 9.28 12.20
CA SER A 230 2.11 9.61 11.03
C SER A 230 0.75 10.16 11.46
N ASN A 231 0.22 11.15 10.74
CA ASN A 231 -1.12 11.72 10.97
C ASN A 231 -2.27 10.74 10.71
N ASN A 232 -1.98 9.51 10.27
CA ASN A 232 -2.98 8.53 9.86
C ASN A 232 -3.32 7.55 10.99
N SER A 233 -4.58 7.13 11.04
CA SER A 233 -5.11 6.17 12.03
C SER A 233 -4.58 4.74 11.83
N GLY A 234 -4.06 4.44 10.64
CA GLY A 234 -3.49 3.15 10.24
C GLY A 234 -3.23 3.09 8.73
N ALA A 235 -2.95 1.89 8.22
CA ALA A 235 -2.81 1.64 6.79
C ALA A 235 -3.67 0.45 6.34
N ILE A 236 -4.33 0.61 5.18
CA ILE A 236 -5.14 -0.44 4.55
C ILE A 236 -4.51 -0.74 3.18
N ILE A 237 -4.08 -1.99 3.00
CA ILE A 237 -3.57 -2.50 1.73
C ILE A 237 -4.72 -3.21 1.03
N PHE A 238 -5.17 -2.67 -0.11
CA PHE A 238 -6.18 -3.28 -0.95
C PHE A 238 -5.54 -3.99 -2.15
N ILE A 239 -5.71 -5.30 -2.24
CA ILE A 239 -5.25 -6.14 -3.33
C ILE A 239 -6.45 -6.52 -4.20
N ASP A 240 -6.57 -5.91 -5.37
CA ASP A 240 -7.60 -6.29 -6.36
C ASP A 240 -7.10 -7.43 -7.25
N GLU A 241 -8.01 -8.24 -7.79
CA GLU A 241 -7.69 -9.36 -8.70
C GLU A 241 -6.60 -10.30 -8.14
N LEU A 242 -6.79 -10.74 -6.88
CA LEU A 242 -5.83 -11.65 -6.22
C LEU A 242 -5.63 -12.96 -7.00
N ASP A 243 -6.59 -13.36 -7.84
CA ASP A 243 -6.48 -14.49 -8.74
C ASP A 243 -5.37 -14.38 -9.78
N ALA A 244 -4.85 -13.18 -10.07
CA ALA A 244 -3.69 -13.03 -10.96
C ALA A 244 -2.39 -13.59 -10.36
N VAL A 245 -2.26 -13.57 -9.02
CA VAL A 245 -1.05 -14.02 -8.31
C VAL A 245 -1.26 -15.22 -7.40
N GLY A 246 -2.50 -15.43 -6.95
CA GLY A 246 -2.84 -16.42 -5.94
C GLY A 246 -3.28 -17.77 -6.50
N THR A 247 -2.98 -18.09 -7.77
CA THR A 247 -3.40 -19.36 -8.37
C THR A 247 -2.78 -20.57 -7.69
N LYS A 248 -3.54 -21.66 -7.61
CA LYS A 248 -3.02 -22.96 -7.14
C LYS A 248 -1.79 -23.36 -7.96
N ARG A 249 -0.84 -23.99 -7.27
CA ARG A 249 0.37 -24.56 -7.89
C ARG A 249 -0.04 -25.63 -8.88
N PHE A 250 0.14 -25.33 -10.16
CA PHE A 250 0.18 -26.35 -11.20
C PHE A 250 1.64 -26.66 -11.49
N ASP A 251 1.92 -27.93 -11.76
CA ASP A 251 3.25 -28.45 -12.11
C ASP A 251 3.56 -28.09 -13.57
N SER A 252 3.46 -26.79 -13.91
CA SER A 252 3.79 -26.25 -15.22
C SER A 252 5.25 -25.79 -15.23
N ASP A 253 6.04 -26.35 -16.13
CA ASP A 253 7.46 -26.03 -16.32
C ASP A 253 7.72 -24.65 -16.98
N ILE A 254 6.70 -23.79 -17.08
CA ILE A 254 6.80 -22.50 -17.73
C ILE A 254 7.44 -21.50 -16.76
N SER A 255 8.52 -20.85 -17.20
CA SER A 255 9.30 -19.92 -16.37
C SER A 255 8.48 -18.74 -15.80
N GLY A 256 7.38 -18.33 -16.46
CA GLY A 256 6.51 -17.24 -16.00
C GLY A 256 5.73 -17.59 -14.73
N ASP A 257 5.23 -18.83 -14.63
CA ASP A 257 4.44 -19.28 -13.48
C ASP A 257 5.31 -19.35 -12.20
N ARG A 258 6.59 -19.67 -12.35
CA ARG A 258 7.55 -19.69 -11.23
C ARG A 258 7.75 -18.31 -10.60
N GLU A 259 7.72 -17.24 -11.39
CA GLU A 259 7.87 -15.87 -10.86
C GLU A 259 6.61 -15.41 -10.12
N VAL A 260 5.43 -15.73 -10.66
CA VAL A 260 4.15 -15.46 -9.99
C VAL A 260 4.08 -16.19 -8.66
N GLN A 261 4.48 -17.47 -8.64
CA GLN A 261 4.56 -18.26 -7.41
C GLN A 261 5.54 -17.68 -6.40
N ARG A 262 6.70 -17.19 -6.84
CA ARG A 262 7.68 -16.54 -5.95
C ARG A 262 7.11 -15.27 -5.32
N THR A 263 6.41 -14.46 -6.10
CA THR A 263 5.76 -13.23 -5.61
C THR A 263 4.62 -13.55 -4.64
N MET A 264 3.84 -14.60 -4.91
CA MET A 264 2.83 -15.10 -3.98
C MET A 264 3.44 -15.59 -2.66
N LEU A 265 4.54 -16.34 -2.70
CA LEU A 265 5.23 -16.80 -1.49
C LEU A 265 5.74 -15.62 -0.66
N GLU A 266 6.27 -14.59 -1.30
CA GLU A 266 6.67 -13.37 -0.61
C GLU A 266 5.48 -12.66 0.01
N LEU A 267 4.35 -12.56 -0.69
CA LEU A 267 3.11 -12.02 -0.12
C LEU A 267 2.66 -12.83 1.11
N LEU A 268 2.73 -14.15 1.07
CA LEU A 268 2.43 -15.00 2.22
C LEU A 268 3.37 -14.73 3.40
N ASN A 269 4.67 -14.58 3.14
CA ASN A 269 5.65 -14.27 4.18
C ASN A 269 5.37 -12.90 4.82
N GLN A 270 5.02 -11.89 4.01
CA GLN A 270 4.65 -10.57 4.52
C GLN A 270 3.35 -10.62 5.34
N LEU A 271 2.34 -11.39 4.89
CA LEU A 271 1.08 -11.59 5.61
C LEU A 271 1.26 -12.27 6.98
N ASP A 272 2.19 -13.23 7.06
CA ASP A 272 2.51 -13.91 8.32
C ASP A 272 3.41 -13.04 9.21
N GLY A 273 4.27 -12.22 8.61
CA GLY A 273 5.33 -11.46 9.27
C GLY A 273 4.87 -10.27 10.12
N PHE A 274 3.67 -9.72 9.90
CA PHE A 274 3.13 -8.66 10.75
C PHE A 274 2.29 -9.22 11.92
N SER A 275 2.40 -8.58 13.09
CA SER A 275 1.63 -8.92 14.27
C SER A 275 0.17 -8.49 14.12
N SER A 276 -0.75 -9.19 14.78
CA SER A 276 -2.17 -8.75 14.84
C SER A 276 -2.36 -7.38 15.50
N GLU A 277 -1.34 -6.90 16.22
CA GLU A 277 -1.30 -5.60 16.89
C GLU A 277 -0.95 -4.44 15.94
N ASP A 278 -0.37 -4.76 14.78
CA ASP A 278 0.01 -3.78 13.77
C ASP A 278 -1.23 -3.07 13.24
N ARG A 279 -1.11 -1.75 13.01
CA ARG A 279 -2.18 -0.91 12.45
C ARG A 279 -2.35 -1.10 10.93
N ILE A 280 -1.89 -2.23 10.41
CA ILE A 280 -1.96 -2.58 8.99
C ILE A 280 -3.06 -3.62 8.82
N LYS A 281 -3.98 -3.35 7.88
CA LYS A 281 -5.05 -4.29 7.51
C LYS A 281 -4.98 -4.59 6.03
N VAL A 282 -5.19 -5.86 5.68
CA VAL A 282 -5.17 -6.30 4.28
C VAL A 282 -6.58 -6.65 3.82
N VAL A 283 -6.99 -6.09 2.69
CA VAL A 283 -8.25 -6.41 2.03
C VAL A 283 -7.92 -6.94 0.66
N ALA A 284 -8.28 -8.20 0.38
CA ALA A 284 -8.10 -8.79 -0.93
C ALA A 284 -9.45 -9.00 -1.61
N ALA A 285 -9.52 -8.76 -2.92
CA ALA A 285 -10.69 -9.05 -3.73
C ALA A 285 -10.35 -10.10 -4.79
N THR A 286 -11.26 -11.05 -4.99
CA THR A 286 -11.18 -12.05 -6.06
C THR A 286 -12.55 -12.28 -6.69
N ASN A 287 -12.58 -12.63 -7.97
CA ASN A 287 -13.79 -13.12 -8.64
C ASN A 287 -13.97 -14.63 -8.49
N ARG A 288 -12.88 -15.35 -8.23
CA ARG A 288 -12.80 -16.80 -8.28
C ARG A 288 -12.05 -17.34 -7.07
N ILE A 289 -12.80 -17.76 -6.05
CA ILE A 289 -12.22 -18.36 -4.85
C ILE A 289 -11.73 -19.80 -5.08
N ASP A 290 -12.25 -20.47 -6.11
CA ASP A 290 -11.95 -21.86 -6.48
C ASP A 290 -10.49 -22.08 -6.93
N ILE A 291 -9.93 -21.08 -7.60
CA ILE A 291 -8.56 -21.12 -8.15
C ILE A 291 -7.49 -20.68 -7.16
N LEU A 292 -7.88 -20.09 -6.02
CA LEU A 292 -6.93 -19.58 -5.04
C LEU A 292 -6.18 -20.71 -4.31
N ASP A 293 -4.90 -20.49 -4.02
CA ASP A 293 -4.09 -21.37 -3.20
C ASP A 293 -4.69 -21.45 -1.77
N PRO A 294 -4.98 -22.67 -1.26
CA PRO A 294 -5.47 -22.86 0.11
C PRO A 294 -4.57 -22.23 1.19
N ALA A 295 -3.29 -22.02 0.90
CA ALA A 295 -2.36 -21.33 1.77
C ALA A 295 -2.82 -19.89 2.08
N LEU A 296 -3.37 -19.16 1.10
CA LEU A 296 -3.89 -17.80 1.31
C LEU A 296 -5.14 -17.80 2.20
N LEU A 297 -5.94 -18.86 2.12
CA LEU A 297 -7.23 -19.02 2.79
C LEU A 297 -7.13 -19.54 4.23
N ARG A 298 -5.91 -19.80 4.73
CA ARG A 298 -5.65 -20.29 6.07
C ARG A 298 -5.82 -19.16 7.09
N SER A 299 -6.34 -19.51 8.27
CA SER A 299 -6.42 -18.58 9.41
C SER A 299 -5.03 -18.08 9.81
N GLY A 300 -4.94 -16.80 10.17
CA GLY A 300 -3.69 -16.06 10.38
C GLY A 300 -3.28 -15.19 9.19
N ARG A 301 -4.01 -15.27 8.06
CA ARG A 301 -3.78 -14.48 6.83
C ARG A 301 -5.08 -13.77 6.45
N LEU A 302 -5.92 -14.43 5.64
CA LEU A 302 -7.25 -13.95 5.25
C LEU A 302 -8.31 -14.63 6.12
N ASP A 303 -8.51 -14.09 7.32
CA ASP A 303 -9.37 -14.67 8.36
C ASP A 303 -10.85 -14.55 8.02
N ARG A 304 -11.29 -13.37 7.56
CA ARG A 304 -12.70 -13.10 7.24
C ARG A 304 -12.93 -13.25 5.75
N LYS A 305 -13.90 -14.07 5.37
CA LYS A 305 -14.28 -14.34 3.98
C LYS A 305 -15.70 -13.80 3.79
N ILE A 306 -15.83 -12.72 3.04
CA ILE A 306 -17.09 -12.03 2.80
C ILE A 306 -17.55 -12.35 1.39
N GLU A 307 -18.70 -13.01 1.28
CA GLU A 307 -19.33 -13.34 0.01
C GLU A 307 -20.21 -12.20 -0.49
N PHE A 308 -20.06 -11.88 -1.76
CA PHE A 308 -20.89 -10.93 -2.49
C PHE A 308 -21.85 -11.71 -3.38
N PRO A 309 -23.09 -11.95 -2.94
CA PRO A 309 -24.08 -12.62 -3.76
C PRO A 309 -24.57 -11.69 -4.90
N HIS A 310 -25.34 -12.27 -5.82
CA HIS A 310 -26.13 -11.46 -6.74
C HIS A 310 -27.16 -10.60 -5.97
N PRO A 311 -27.44 -9.36 -6.42
CA PRO A 311 -28.42 -8.50 -5.75
C PRO A 311 -29.83 -9.11 -5.72
N THR A 312 -30.46 -9.08 -4.54
CA THR A 312 -31.89 -9.38 -4.35
C THR A 312 -32.77 -8.34 -5.05
N GLU A 313 -34.06 -8.63 -5.24
CA GLU A 313 -35.02 -7.68 -5.85
C GLU A 313 -34.98 -6.30 -5.16
N GLU A 314 -35.05 -6.26 -3.84
CA GLU A 314 -34.93 -5.02 -3.06
C GLU A 314 -33.59 -4.30 -3.26
N ALA A 315 -32.49 -5.07 -3.31
CA ALA A 315 -31.16 -4.53 -3.58
C ALA A 315 -31.08 -3.90 -4.98
N ARG A 316 -31.70 -4.53 -6.00
CA ARG A 316 -31.74 -3.99 -7.37
C ARG A 316 -32.48 -2.66 -7.43
N ALA A 317 -33.66 -2.58 -6.78
CA ALA A 317 -34.42 -1.34 -6.67
C ALA A 317 -33.57 -0.22 -6.06
N ARG A 318 -32.87 -0.53 -4.95
CA ARG A 318 -32.01 0.44 -4.26
C ARG A 318 -30.80 0.88 -5.09
N ILE A 319 -30.16 -0.04 -5.81
CA ILE A 319 -29.03 0.27 -6.70
C ILE A 319 -29.48 1.19 -7.85
N LEU A 320 -30.62 0.89 -8.48
CA LEU A 320 -31.20 1.74 -9.52
C LEU A 320 -31.52 3.13 -8.99
N GLN A 321 -32.11 3.22 -7.80
CA GLN A 321 -32.41 4.48 -7.16
C GLN A 321 -31.13 5.31 -6.92
N ILE A 322 -30.07 4.71 -6.36
CA ILE A 322 -28.79 5.38 -6.10
C ILE A 322 -28.19 5.96 -7.38
N HIS A 323 -28.14 5.18 -8.47
CA HIS A 323 -27.60 5.67 -9.75
C HIS A 323 -28.47 6.72 -10.41
N SER A 324 -29.76 6.74 -10.09
CA SER A 324 -30.73 7.70 -10.62
C SER A 324 -30.77 9.02 -9.83
N ARG A 325 -30.23 9.07 -8.60
CA ARG A 325 -30.21 10.30 -7.75
C ARG A 325 -29.56 11.51 -8.40
N LYS A 326 -28.60 11.30 -9.30
CA LYS A 326 -27.90 12.39 -10.01
C LYS A 326 -28.62 12.87 -11.27
N MET A 327 -29.68 12.17 -11.68
CA MET A 327 -30.42 12.44 -12.90
C MET A 327 -31.78 13.09 -12.58
N ASN A 328 -32.37 13.77 -13.54
CA ASN A 328 -33.71 14.32 -13.41
C ASN A 328 -34.75 13.24 -13.76
N VAL A 329 -35.43 12.69 -12.76
CA VAL A 329 -36.34 11.55 -12.89
C VAL A 329 -37.76 11.99 -12.54
N SER A 330 -38.75 11.56 -13.34
CA SER A 330 -40.17 11.78 -13.03
C SER A 330 -40.59 10.97 -11.79
N ASP A 331 -41.52 11.52 -11.00
CA ASP A 331 -42.13 10.84 -9.85
C ASP A 331 -42.91 9.56 -10.26
N ASP A 332 -43.21 9.39 -11.55
CA ASP A 332 -43.88 8.21 -12.10
C ASP A 332 -42.99 6.95 -12.12
N VAL A 333 -41.70 7.05 -11.78
CA VAL A 333 -40.77 5.92 -11.87
C VAL A 333 -40.86 5.01 -10.64
N ASN A 334 -41.47 3.84 -10.83
CA ASN A 334 -41.49 2.78 -9.83
C ASN A 334 -40.24 1.86 -9.91
N TYR A 335 -39.30 2.00 -8.99
CA TYR A 335 -38.09 1.17 -8.93
C TYR A 335 -38.34 -0.29 -8.52
N GLU A 336 -39.42 -0.59 -7.80
CA GLU A 336 -39.78 -1.97 -7.44
C GLU A 336 -40.21 -2.76 -8.68
N GLU A 337 -40.97 -2.13 -9.58
CA GLU A 337 -41.38 -2.72 -10.84
C GLU A 337 -40.16 -2.95 -11.76
N LEU A 338 -39.26 -1.96 -11.87
CA LEU A 338 -38.01 -2.12 -12.61
C LEU A 338 -37.11 -3.23 -12.04
N ALA A 339 -37.11 -3.41 -10.72
CA ALA A 339 -36.35 -4.47 -10.06
C ALA A 339 -36.88 -5.88 -10.41
N ARG A 340 -38.20 -6.02 -10.59
CA ARG A 340 -38.82 -7.27 -11.07
C ARG A 340 -38.50 -7.56 -12.53
N CYS A 341 -38.33 -6.54 -13.36
CA CYS A 341 -37.95 -6.71 -14.76
C CYS A 341 -36.45 -6.98 -14.98
N THR A 342 -35.62 -6.88 -13.94
CA THR A 342 -34.14 -6.97 -14.01
C THR A 342 -33.59 -8.23 -13.35
N ASP A 343 -34.19 -9.39 -13.64
CA ASP A 343 -33.72 -10.66 -13.12
C ASP A 343 -32.27 -10.99 -13.54
N ASP A 344 -31.50 -11.51 -12.58
CA ASP A 344 -30.07 -11.83 -12.71
C ASP A 344 -29.15 -10.66 -13.10
N PHE A 345 -29.56 -9.42 -12.85
CA PHE A 345 -28.71 -8.26 -13.10
C PHE A 345 -27.70 -8.05 -11.96
N ASN A 346 -26.43 -7.83 -12.32
CA ASN A 346 -25.41 -7.38 -11.37
C ASN A 346 -25.46 -5.84 -11.21
N GLY A 347 -24.78 -5.31 -10.19
CA GLY A 347 -24.75 -3.86 -9.93
C GLY A 347 -24.21 -3.05 -11.10
N ALA A 348 -23.22 -3.59 -11.82
CA ALA A 348 -22.68 -2.96 -13.02
C ALA A 348 -23.72 -2.85 -14.17
N GLN A 349 -24.56 -3.87 -14.36
CA GLN A 349 -25.63 -3.87 -15.35
C GLN A 349 -26.75 -2.91 -14.97
N LEU A 350 -27.14 -2.84 -13.69
CA LEU A 350 -28.13 -1.87 -13.21
C LEU A 350 -27.64 -0.43 -13.41
N LYS A 351 -26.35 -0.17 -13.17
CA LYS A 351 -25.72 1.11 -13.52
C LYS A 351 -25.81 1.38 -15.03
N ALA A 352 -25.54 0.38 -15.86
CA ALA A 352 -25.65 0.52 -17.31
C ALA A 352 -27.10 0.83 -17.75
N VAL A 353 -28.11 0.21 -17.14
CA VAL A 353 -29.54 0.52 -17.39
C VAL A 353 -29.83 1.99 -17.12
N ALA A 354 -29.40 2.53 -15.98
CA ALA A 354 -29.62 3.94 -15.66
C ALA A 354 -28.96 4.89 -16.67
N VAL A 355 -27.75 4.54 -17.15
CA VAL A 355 -27.03 5.32 -18.17
C VAL A 355 -27.73 5.24 -19.53
N GLU A 356 -28.17 4.06 -19.95
CA GLU A 356 -28.88 3.85 -21.22
C GLU A 356 -30.24 4.55 -21.22
N ALA A 357 -30.98 4.51 -20.10
CA ALA A 357 -32.22 5.26 -19.93
C ALA A 357 -31.98 6.77 -20.14
N GLY A 358 -30.89 7.32 -19.60
CA GLY A 358 -30.50 8.71 -19.81
C GLY A 358 -30.22 9.04 -21.28
N MET A 359 -29.55 8.14 -21.99
CA MET A 359 -29.27 8.32 -23.42
C MET A 359 -30.53 8.24 -24.29
N LEU A 360 -31.49 7.39 -23.93
CA LEU A 360 -32.78 7.28 -24.62
C LEU A 360 -33.64 8.52 -24.41
N ALA A 361 -33.72 9.01 -23.17
CA ALA A 361 -34.41 10.25 -22.85
C ALA A 361 -33.82 11.44 -23.65
N LEU A 362 -32.49 11.51 -23.74
CA LEU A 362 -31.79 12.53 -24.52
C LEU A 362 -32.06 12.40 -26.02
N ARG A 363 -32.16 11.18 -26.56
CA ARG A 363 -32.52 10.92 -27.97
C ARG A 363 -33.95 11.36 -28.30
N ARG A 364 -34.88 11.24 -27.35
CA ARG A 364 -36.25 11.78 -27.46
C ARG A 364 -36.28 13.32 -27.37
N GLY A 365 -35.20 13.95 -26.93
CA GLY A 365 -35.18 15.38 -26.60
C GLY A 365 -35.88 15.69 -25.27
N GLY A 366 -36.06 14.69 -24.40
CA GLY A 366 -36.64 14.86 -23.08
C GLY A 366 -35.63 15.40 -22.06
N THR A 367 -36.11 16.20 -21.11
CA THR A 367 -35.33 16.72 -19.97
C THR A 367 -35.50 15.91 -18.69
N GLU A 368 -36.42 14.96 -18.70
CA GLU A 368 -36.80 14.09 -17.58
C GLU A 368 -36.78 12.62 -18.03
N LEU A 369 -36.39 11.74 -17.12
CA LEU A 369 -36.46 10.28 -17.28
C LEU A 369 -37.85 9.77 -16.92
N ARG A 370 -38.45 8.98 -17.80
CA ARG A 370 -39.74 8.31 -17.59
C ARG A 370 -39.54 6.83 -17.34
N HIS A 371 -40.56 6.17 -16.79
CA HIS A 371 -40.53 4.73 -16.53
C HIS A 371 -40.24 3.93 -17.81
N GLU A 372 -40.83 4.34 -18.94
CA GLU A 372 -40.60 3.73 -20.26
C GLU A 372 -39.13 3.73 -20.70
N ASP A 373 -38.40 4.81 -20.40
CA ASP A 373 -36.98 4.95 -20.77
C ASP A 373 -36.11 3.90 -20.05
N TYR A 374 -36.47 3.56 -18.80
CA TYR A 374 -35.82 2.47 -18.06
C TYR A 374 -36.17 1.11 -18.62
N VAL A 375 -37.43 0.87 -18.99
CA VAL A 375 -37.86 -0.41 -19.59
C VAL A 375 -37.14 -0.67 -20.92
N GLU A 376 -37.03 0.34 -21.78
CA GLU A 376 -36.25 0.25 -23.01
C GLU A 376 -34.76 0.06 -22.71
N GLY A 377 -34.21 0.76 -21.72
CA GLY A 377 -32.82 0.58 -21.27
C GLY A 377 -32.54 -0.85 -20.80
N ILE A 378 -33.46 -1.47 -20.06
CA ILE A 378 -33.37 -2.89 -19.66
C ILE A 378 -33.32 -3.77 -20.90
N ALA A 379 -34.22 -3.57 -21.88
CA ALA A 379 -34.24 -4.36 -23.10
C ALA A 379 -32.92 -4.25 -23.89
N VAL A 380 -32.32 -3.06 -23.97
CA VAL A 380 -31.02 -2.84 -24.63
C VAL A 380 -29.90 -3.60 -23.90
N VAL A 381 -29.84 -3.52 -22.57
CA VAL A 381 -28.81 -4.22 -21.77
C VAL A 381 -28.99 -5.74 -21.85
N GLN A 382 -30.23 -6.24 -21.83
CA GLN A 382 -30.53 -7.65 -22.04
C GLN A 382 -30.17 -8.12 -23.46
N ALA A 383 -30.42 -7.31 -24.48
CA ALA A 383 -30.07 -7.62 -25.86
C ALA A 383 -28.55 -7.78 -26.02
N LYS A 384 -27.75 -6.86 -25.44
CA LYS A 384 -26.29 -6.97 -25.42
C LYS A 384 -25.80 -8.27 -24.78
N LYS A 385 -26.50 -8.79 -23.76
CA LYS A 385 -26.22 -10.11 -23.14
C LYS A 385 -26.53 -11.28 -24.09
N LYS A 386 -27.54 -11.16 -24.95
CA LYS A 386 -27.92 -12.20 -25.93
C LYS A 386 -27.03 -12.20 -27.17
N THR A 387 -26.56 -11.04 -27.63
CA THR A 387 -25.71 -10.96 -28.84
C THR A 387 -24.39 -11.72 -28.69
N SER A 388 -23.84 -11.84 -27.48
CA SER A 388 -22.66 -12.65 -27.20
C SER A 388 -22.86 -14.18 -27.36
N LEU A 389 -24.09 -14.66 -27.54
CA LEU A 389 -24.42 -16.10 -27.64
C LEU A 389 -24.87 -16.56 -29.05
N ASN A 390 -25.01 -15.66 -30.03
CA ASN A 390 -25.56 -15.99 -31.35
C ASN A 390 -24.47 -16.28 -32.41
N TYR A 391 -23.55 -17.20 -32.12
CA TYR A 391 -22.64 -17.78 -33.14
C TYR A 391 -22.92 -19.26 -33.44
N TYR A 392 -23.97 -19.83 -32.85
CA TYR A 392 -24.44 -21.18 -33.21
C TYR A 392 -25.93 -21.10 -33.57
N ALA A 393 -26.19 -20.94 -34.86
CA ALA A 393 -27.43 -21.32 -35.52
C ALA A 393 -27.07 -21.90 -36.90
#